data_AF-X1MV54-F1
#
_entry.id   AF-X1MV54-F1
#
_cell.length_a   1.000
_cell.length_b   1.000
_cell.length_c   1.000
_cell.angle_alpha   90.00
_cell.angle_beta   90.00
_cell.angle_gamma   90.00
#
_symmetry.space_group_name_H-M   'P 1'
#
loop_
_entity.id
_entity.type
_entity.pdbx_description
1 polymer ?
#
loop_
_entity_poly.entity_id
_entity_poly.type
_entity_poly.pdbx_seq_one_letter_code
_entity_poly.pdbx_strand_id
1 'polypeptide(L)'
;KKRISVAPIRSTRLITLTASSDDPEMARLIANTTVEVFIERDISSRRKESTAALDFLSRETEKVAENLRQSEENLKRYKEKEGFAELSEKARLMVERLSELESLHQSTRISREELNNRLRKIRSQLKKVSKVWVSSTYISDNPLVQMLRSRLTDLEIKQAQLGREFSSDDPQVTYIRAQIEETKKELKRKVKTVVAGKTESISPIYTELYTKLVSYETEVNALQAKEDALGSLAAEYEREVSKLPQQELALARLQRDQQVNAELYAILVKA
;
A
#
# COMPACT_ATOMS: atom_id res chain seq x y z
N LYS A 1 -3.76 -10.62 43.66
CA LYS A 1 -4.90 -9.85 43.07
C LYS A 1 -4.38 -9.02 41.90
N LYS A 2 -5.08 -9.00 40.75
CA LYS A 2 -4.70 -8.14 39.60
C LYS A 2 -4.80 -6.67 40.05
N ARG A 3 -3.68 -5.93 40.03
CA ARG A 3 -3.58 -4.53 40.51
C ARG A 3 -4.00 -3.49 39.47
N ILE A 4 -4.31 -3.91 38.25
CA ILE A 4 -4.72 -3.05 37.13
C ILE A 4 -5.87 -3.73 36.37
N SER A 5 -6.92 -2.97 36.07
CA SER A 5 -8.07 -3.36 35.26
C SER A 5 -8.33 -2.30 34.19
N VAL A 6 -8.75 -2.71 32.99
CA VAL A 6 -9.05 -1.80 31.87
C VAL A 6 -10.42 -2.16 31.31
N ALA A 7 -11.31 -1.17 31.26
CA ALA A 7 -12.67 -1.33 30.75
C ALA A 7 -12.98 -0.26 29.69
N PRO A 8 -13.54 -0.61 28.52
CA PRO A 8 -13.97 0.37 27.53
C PRO A 8 -15.26 1.08 27.98
N ILE A 9 -15.36 2.39 27.70
CA ILE A 9 -16.60 3.14 27.90
C ILE A 9 -17.49 2.94 26.68
N ARG A 10 -18.67 2.34 26.88
CA ARG A 10 -19.63 1.98 25.82
C ARG A 10 -19.93 3.19 24.92
N SER A 11 -20.00 2.94 23.62
CA SER A 11 -20.32 3.95 22.59
C SER A 11 -19.34 5.14 22.49
N THR A 12 -18.15 5.03 23.09
CA THR A 12 -17.08 6.04 22.95
C THR A 12 -15.77 5.38 22.52
N ARG A 13 -14.76 6.21 22.19
CA ARG A 13 -13.37 5.74 22.00
C ARG A 13 -12.55 5.81 23.29
N LEU A 14 -13.21 5.93 24.45
CA LEU A 14 -12.55 6.10 25.74
C LEU A 14 -12.42 4.77 26.47
N ILE A 15 -11.32 4.63 27.21
CA ILE A 15 -11.05 3.50 28.10
C ILE A 15 -10.89 4.02 29.52
N THR A 16 -11.40 3.29 30.49
CA THR A 16 -11.20 3.50 31.92
C THR A 16 -10.12 2.53 32.39
N LEU A 17 -9.04 3.07 32.93
CA LEU A 17 -7.98 2.30 33.58
C LEU A 17 -8.13 2.46 35.10
N THR A 18 -8.26 1.33 35.80
CA THR A 18 -8.40 1.28 37.26
C THR A 18 -7.18 0.57 37.83
N ALA A 19 -6.42 1.27 38.65
CA ALA A 19 -5.35 0.68 39.46
C ALA A 19 -5.82 0.52 40.91
N SER A 20 -5.43 -0.56 41.57
CA SER A 20 -5.75 -0.83 42.97
C SER A 20 -4.48 -1.14 43.74
N SER A 21 -4.28 -0.41 44.84
CA SER A 21 -3.18 -0.58 45.79
C SER A 21 -3.69 -0.25 47.19
N ASP A 22 -3.03 -0.81 48.20
CA ASP A 22 -3.34 -0.55 49.61
C ASP A 22 -2.91 0.87 50.03
N ASP A 23 -2.01 1.49 49.25
CA ASP A 23 -1.60 2.89 49.36
C ASP A 23 -2.23 3.72 48.21
N PRO A 24 -3.02 4.77 48.52
CA PRO A 24 -3.59 5.69 47.54
C PRO A 24 -2.56 6.34 46.60
N GLU A 25 -1.39 6.71 47.10
CA GLU A 25 -0.33 7.33 46.29
C GLU A 25 0.23 6.32 45.28
N MET A 26 0.45 5.08 45.72
CA MET A 26 0.88 4.01 44.85
C MET A 26 -0.17 3.64 43.80
N ALA A 27 -1.48 3.67 44.12
CA ALA A 27 -2.54 3.44 43.13
C ALA A 27 -2.54 4.52 42.04
N ARG A 28 -2.40 5.79 42.43
CA ARG A 28 -2.27 6.93 41.51
C ARG A 28 -1.05 6.80 40.61
N LEU A 29 0.11 6.48 41.20
CA LEU A 29 1.37 6.29 40.47
C LEU A 29 1.25 5.17 39.43
N ILE A 30 0.72 4.01 39.83
CA ILE A 30 0.52 2.87 38.91
C ILE A 30 -0.38 3.26 37.74
N ALA A 31 -1.50 3.94 38.00
CA ALA A 31 -2.42 4.34 36.94
C ALA A 31 -1.76 5.31 35.94
N ASN A 32 -1.13 6.37 36.44
CA ASN A 32 -0.51 7.41 35.60
C ASN A 32 0.67 6.84 34.80
N THR A 33 1.60 6.13 35.45
CA THR A 33 2.77 5.55 34.78
C THR A 33 2.36 4.52 33.73
N THR A 34 1.30 3.74 33.97
CA THR A 34 0.81 2.78 32.97
C THR A 34 0.30 3.49 31.71
N VAL A 35 -0.41 4.60 31.87
CA VAL A 35 -0.91 5.42 30.75
C VAL A 35 0.26 6.09 30.00
N GLU A 36 1.21 6.68 30.72
CA GLU A 36 2.40 7.30 30.14
C GLU A 36 3.23 6.32 29.30
N VAL A 37 3.57 5.16 29.88
CA VAL A 37 4.33 4.10 29.18
C VAL A 37 3.56 3.58 27.96
N PHE A 38 2.23 3.50 28.05
CA PHE A 38 1.40 3.10 26.92
C PHE A 38 1.44 4.13 25.78
N ILE A 39 1.28 5.42 26.09
CA ILE A 39 1.35 6.52 25.11
C ILE A 39 2.74 6.55 24.46
N GLU A 40 3.81 6.49 25.25
CA GLU A 40 5.18 6.50 24.75
C GLU A 40 5.46 5.31 23.83
N ARG A 41 4.97 4.12 24.20
CA ARG A 41 5.10 2.91 23.37
C ARG A 41 4.33 3.03 22.06
N ASP A 42 3.14 3.62 22.05
CA ASP A 42 2.37 3.85 20.83
C ASP A 42 3.10 4.83 19.88
N ILE A 43 3.59 5.95 20.42
CA ILE A 43 4.37 6.94 19.67
C ILE A 43 5.66 6.30 19.10
N SER A 44 6.39 5.54 19.93
CA SER A 44 7.60 4.82 19.50
C SER A 44 7.30 3.80 18.40
N SER A 45 6.17 3.08 18.51
CA SER A 45 5.75 2.09 17.54
C SER A 45 5.39 2.73 16.19
N ARG A 46 4.64 3.84 16.19
CA ARG A 46 4.32 4.61 14.99
C ARG A 46 5.58 5.15 14.32
N ARG A 47 6.51 5.72 15.09
CA ARG A 47 7.81 6.18 14.59
C ARG A 47 8.58 5.05 13.88
N LYS A 48 8.64 3.85 14.49
CA LYS A 48 9.32 2.68 13.90
C LYS A 48 8.64 2.14 12.64
N GLU A 49 7.32 2.26 12.51
CA GLU A 49 6.58 1.90 11.29
C GLU A 49 6.90 2.89 10.17
N SER A 50 6.92 4.19 10.48
CA SER A 50 7.33 5.24 9.53
C SER A 50 8.80 5.10 9.11
N THR A 51 9.74 4.81 10.02
CA THR A 51 11.16 4.64 9.68
C THR A 51 11.37 3.48 8.70
N ALA A 52 10.73 2.33 8.89
CA ALA A 52 10.92 1.18 8.01
C ALA A 52 10.39 1.42 6.58
N ALA A 53 9.30 2.18 6.45
CA ALA A 53 8.78 2.58 5.15
C ALA A 53 9.72 3.58 4.46
N LEU A 54 10.21 4.58 5.20
CA LEU A 54 11.20 5.55 4.70
C LEU A 54 12.49 4.85 4.27
N ASP A 55 13.04 3.94 5.07
CA ASP A 55 14.25 3.18 4.74
C ASP A 55 14.08 2.30 3.48
N PHE A 56 12.87 1.83 3.21
CA PHE A 56 12.57 1.08 1.98
C PHE A 56 12.53 2.03 0.78
N LEU A 57 11.79 3.14 0.89
CA LEU A 57 11.69 4.13 -0.17
C LEU A 57 13.06 4.74 -0.50
N SER A 58 13.88 5.09 0.50
CA SER A 58 15.24 5.61 0.27
C SER A 58 16.11 4.62 -0.52
N ARG A 59 16.05 3.33 -0.21
CA ARG A 59 16.79 2.29 -0.94
C ARG A 59 16.30 2.12 -2.38
N GLU A 60 14.99 2.17 -2.60
CA GLU A 60 14.45 2.16 -3.97
C GLU A 60 14.83 3.44 -4.73
N THR A 61 14.86 4.61 -4.07
CA THR A 61 15.32 5.87 -4.70
C THR A 61 16.77 5.78 -5.15
N GLU A 62 17.68 5.28 -4.30
CA GLU A 62 19.09 5.09 -4.66
C GLU A 62 19.27 4.13 -5.85
N LYS A 63 18.51 3.02 -5.84
CA LYS A 63 18.53 2.03 -6.91
C LYS A 63 18.02 2.61 -8.24
N VAL A 64 16.91 3.34 -8.21
CA VAL A 64 16.34 3.98 -9.41
C VAL A 64 17.26 5.10 -9.90
N ALA A 65 17.92 5.85 -9.02
CA ALA A 65 18.92 6.86 -9.40
C ALA A 65 20.09 6.24 -10.17
N GLU A 66 20.61 5.10 -9.69
CA GLU A 66 21.70 4.41 -10.39
C GLU A 66 21.23 3.83 -11.74
N ASN A 67 20.03 3.26 -11.81
CA ASN A 67 19.45 2.79 -13.06
C ASN A 67 19.25 3.94 -14.07
N LEU A 68 18.78 5.10 -13.61
CA LEU A 68 18.63 6.30 -14.42
C LEU A 68 19.98 6.70 -15.01
N ARG A 69 21.01 6.84 -14.18
CA ARG A 69 22.37 7.18 -14.61
C ARG A 69 22.91 6.20 -15.66
N GLN A 70 22.70 4.90 -15.46
CA GLN A 70 23.11 3.88 -16.43
C GLN A 70 22.32 3.97 -17.75
N SER A 71 21.01 4.19 -17.69
CA SER A 71 20.17 4.32 -18.88
C SER A 71 20.50 5.58 -19.69
N GLU A 72 20.80 6.70 -19.03
CA GLU A 72 21.27 7.93 -19.68
C GLU A 72 22.62 7.73 -20.36
N GLU A 73 23.58 7.09 -19.69
CA GLU A 73 24.88 6.78 -20.26
C GLU A 73 24.79 5.81 -21.45
N ASN A 74 23.91 4.79 -21.37
CA ASN A 74 23.67 3.87 -22.48
C ASN A 74 23.04 4.58 -23.69
N LEU A 75 22.04 5.44 -23.46
CA LEU A 75 21.40 6.23 -24.50
C LEU A 75 22.40 7.20 -25.15
N LYS A 76 23.24 7.86 -24.34
CA LYS A 76 24.29 8.76 -24.81
C LYS A 76 25.30 8.03 -25.70
N ARG A 77 25.85 6.90 -25.24
CA ARG A 77 26.81 6.10 -26.01
C ARG A 77 26.24 5.58 -27.33
N TYR A 78 24.96 5.21 -27.34
CA TYR A 78 24.28 4.79 -28.56
C TYR A 78 24.18 5.95 -29.57
N LYS A 79 23.76 7.14 -29.12
CA LYS A 79 23.69 8.35 -29.96
C LYS A 79 25.05 8.81 -30.48
N GLU A 80 26.11 8.69 -29.68
CA GLU A 80 27.47 9.00 -30.11
C GLU A 80 27.99 8.04 -31.19
N LYS A 81 27.61 6.75 -31.13
CA LYS A 81 28.06 5.72 -32.05
C LYS A 81 27.29 5.70 -33.37
N GLU A 82 25.96 5.73 -33.30
CA GLU A 82 25.07 5.59 -34.48
C GLU A 82 24.71 6.95 -35.11
N GLY A 83 25.12 8.07 -34.49
CA GLY A 83 24.83 9.43 -34.93
C GLY A 83 23.45 9.94 -34.51
N PHE A 84 22.94 10.98 -35.18
CA PHE A 84 21.62 11.58 -34.93
C PHE A 84 20.47 10.71 -35.47
N ALA A 85 20.46 9.42 -35.13
CA ALA A 85 19.33 8.56 -35.39
C ALA A 85 18.12 9.08 -34.58
N GLU A 86 17.03 9.36 -35.27
CA GLU A 86 15.75 9.77 -34.67
C GLU A 86 14.72 8.67 -34.89
N LEU A 87 13.83 8.50 -33.91
CA LEU A 87 12.67 7.64 -34.09
C LEU A 87 11.70 8.28 -35.08
N SER A 88 11.05 7.45 -35.89
CA SER A 88 9.85 7.87 -36.60
C SER A 88 8.79 8.38 -35.60
N GLU A 89 7.93 9.32 -36.01
CA GLU A 89 6.91 9.88 -35.12
C GLU A 89 5.99 8.80 -34.53
N LYS A 90 5.68 7.77 -35.33
CA LYS A 90 4.93 6.61 -34.88
C LYS A 90 5.68 5.82 -33.79
N ALA A 91 6.97 5.56 -33.98
CA ALA A 91 7.78 4.86 -32.99
C ALA A 91 7.93 5.67 -31.69
N ARG A 92 8.09 6.99 -31.80
CA ARG A 92 8.16 7.90 -30.65
C ARG A 92 6.89 7.83 -29.79
N LEU A 93 5.70 7.94 -30.41
CA LEU A 93 4.43 7.83 -29.69
C LEU A 93 4.25 6.45 -29.03
N MET A 94 4.70 5.38 -29.69
CA MET A 94 4.67 4.04 -29.11
C MET A 94 5.59 3.92 -27.88
N VAL A 95 6.80 4.50 -27.94
CA VAL A 95 7.75 4.53 -26.82
C VAL A 95 7.21 5.34 -25.66
N GLU A 96 6.65 6.52 -25.92
CA GLU A 96 6.08 7.39 -24.89
C GLU A 96 4.96 6.66 -24.15
N ARG A 97 4.02 6.05 -24.90
CA ARG A 97 2.91 5.30 -24.29
C ARG A 97 3.38 4.08 -23.50
N LEU A 98 4.35 3.34 -24.02
CA LEU A 98 4.91 2.19 -23.33
C LEU A 98 5.64 2.61 -22.04
N SER A 99 6.41 3.70 -22.09
CA SER A 99 7.14 4.24 -20.94
C SER A 99 6.17 4.65 -19.84
N GLU A 100 5.08 5.36 -20.16
CA GLU A 100 4.04 5.72 -19.19
C GLU A 100 3.45 4.48 -18.49
N LEU A 101 3.14 3.43 -19.26
CA LEU A 101 2.57 2.19 -18.73
C LEU A 101 3.55 1.46 -17.81
N GLU A 102 4.82 1.36 -18.22
CA GLU A 102 5.87 0.74 -17.42
C GLU A 102 6.19 1.53 -16.15
N SER A 103 6.24 2.87 -16.21
CA SER A 103 6.37 3.74 -15.04
C SER A 103 5.21 3.54 -14.06
N LEU A 104 3.97 3.47 -14.56
CA LEU A 104 2.80 3.25 -13.72
C LEU A 104 2.79 1.84 -13.11
N HIS A 105 3.26 0.84 -13.87
CA HIS A 105 3.43 -0.53 -13.39
C HIS A 105 4.45 -0.61 -12.26
N GLN A 106 5.66 -0.08 -12.47
CA GLN A 106 6.73 -0.12 -11.48
C GLN A 106 6.39 0.71 -10.23
N SER A 107 5.78 1.89 -10.38
CA SER A 107 5.34 2.69 -9.23
C SER A 107 4.26 1.96 -8.41
N THR A 108 3.29 1.33 -9.06
CA THR A 108 2.26 0.51 -8.40
C THR A 108 2.90 -0.66 -7.63
N ARG A 109 3.90 -1.33 -8.23
CA ARG A 109 4.67 -2.39 -7.57
C ARG A 109 5.41 -1.89 -6.33
N ILE A 110 6.08 -0.73 -6.42
CA ILE A 110 6.78 -0.13 -5.27
C ILE A 110 5.79 0.16 -4.14
N SER A 111 4.64 0.78 -4.44
CA SER A 111 3.59 1.03 -3.44
C SER A 111 3.07 -0.27 -2.81
N ARG A 112 2.91 -1.33 -3.60
CA ARG A 112 2.50 -2.66 -3.10
C ARG A 112 3.54 -3.25 -2.15
N GLU A 113 4.82 -3.18 -2.50
CA GLU A 113 5.92 -3.67 -1.65
C GLU A 113 6.07 -2.86 -0.36
N GLU A 114 5.91 -1.54 -0.43
CA GLU A 114 5.87 -0.66 0.74
C GLU A 114 4.74 -1.08 1.70
N LEU A 115 3.54 -1.30 1.16
CA LEU A 115 2.39 -1.71 1.95
C LEU A 115 2.56 -3.14 2.51
N ASN A 116 3.17 -4.05 1.75
CA ASN A 116 3.55 -5.37 2.24
C ASN A 116 4.55 -5.30 3.40
N ASN A 117 5.51 -4.36 3.38
CA ASN A 117 6.41 -4.11 4.50
C ASN A 117 5.64 -3.66 5.75
N ARG A 118 4.70 -2.71 5.61
CA ARG A 118 3.82 -2.28 6.71
C ARG A 118 2.96 -3.43 7.23
N LEU A 119 2.43 -4.25 6.34
CA LEU A 119 1.63 -5.45 6.66
C LEU A 119 2.45 -6.48 7.46
N ARG A 120 3.70 -6.76 7.05
CA ARG A 120 4.64 -7.60 7.82
C ARG A 120 4.86 -7.04 9.23
N LYS A 121 4.99 -5.72 9.37
CA LYS A 121 5.16 -5.05 10.67
C LYS A 121 3.93 -5.20 11.55
N ILE A 122 2.74 -4.93 11.03
CA ILE A 122 1.47 -5.08 11.78
C ILE A 122 1.25 -6.54 12.19
N ARG A 123 1.50 -7.51 11.30
CA ARG A 123 1.46 -8.94 11.66
C ARG A 123 2.42 -9.25 12.81
N SER A 124 3.62 -8.67 12.81
CA SER A 124 4.58 -8.85 13.92
C SER A 124 4.13 -8.20 15.23
N GLN A 125 3.45 -7.05 15.18
CA GLN A 125 2.88 -6.37 16.34
C GLN A 125 1.70 -7.17 16.91
N LEU A 126 0.80 -7.66 16.05
CA LEU A 126 -0.32 -8.52 16.43
C LEU A 126 0.12 -9.81 17.12
N LYS A 127 1.26 -10.40 16.72
CA LYS A 127 1.83 -11.57 17.42
C LYS A 127 2.35 -11.23 18.83
N LYS A 128 2.77 -10.00 19.08
CA LYS A 128 3.31 -9.53 20.38
C LYS A 128 2.22 -9.08 21.33
N VAL A 129 1.07 -8.64 20.82
CA VAL A 129 -0.13 -8.38 21.62
C VAL A 129 -0.73 -9.73 22.02
N SER A 130 -0.81 -10.02 23.32
CA SER A 130 -1.15 -11.36 23.81
C SER A 130 -2.49 -11.85 23.24
N LYS A 131 -2.48 -13.06 22.70
CA LYS A 131 -3.62 -13.82 22.12
C LYS A 131 -4.69 -14.22 23.16
N VAL A 132 -4.73 -13.56 24.33
CA VAL A 132 -5.66 -13.92 25.40
C VAL A 132 -7.05 -13.41 25.03
N TRP A 133 -7.84 -14.37 24.55
CA TRP A 133 -9.26 -14.36 24.18
C TRP A 133 -9.67 -13.49 22.97
N VAL A 134 -9.51 -14.07 21.78
CA VAL A 134 -10.58 -14.37 20.80
C VAL A 134 -9.91 -15.08 19.61
N SER A 135 -10.43 -16.24 19.21
CA SER A 135 -9.85 -17.07 18.15
C SER A 135 -9.85 -16.34 16.81
N SER A 136 -8.65 -16.13 16.26
CA SER A 136 -8.35 -15.56 14.94
C SER A 136 -9.03 -16.26 13.75
N THR A 137 -9.64 -17.44 13.97
CA THR A 137 -10.29 -18.23 12.92
C THR A 137 -11.64 -17.64 12.48
N TYR A 138 -12.35 -16.88 13.32
CA TYR A 138 -13.77 -16.55 13.06
C TYR A 138 -14.04 -15.28 12.24
N ILE A 139 -13.03 -14.42 11.99
CA ILE A 139 -13.21 -13.17 11.23
C ILE A 139 -12.75 -13.32 9.78
N SER A 140 -11.65 -14.03 9.54
CA SER A 140 -11.16 -14.35 8.19
C SER A 140 -12.06 -15.33 7.43
N ASP A 141 -12.76 -16.21 8.16
CA ASP A 141 -13.75 -17.15 7.60
C ASP A 141 -15.17 -16.56 7.54
N ASN A 142 -15.35 -15.27 7.88
CA ASN A 142 -16.66 -14.64 7.79
C ASN A 142 -17.05 -14.45 6.32
N PRO A 143 -18.10 -15.12 5.80
CA PRO A 143 -18.41 -15.12 4.37
C PRO A 143 -18.72 -13.72 3.81
N LEU A 144 -19.29 -12.84 4.63
CA LEU A 144 -19.58 -11.45 4.25
C LEU A 144 -18.31 -10.60 4.13
N VAL A 145 -17.30 -10.85 4.96
CA VAL A 145 -16.01 -10.17 4.86
C VAL A 145 -15.28 -10.61 3.60
N GLN A 146 -15.30 -11.91 3.28
CA GLN A 146 -14.72 -12.43 2.03
C GLN A 146 -15.44 -11.88 0.80
N MET A 147 -16.78 -11.83 0.81
CA MET A 147 -17.57 -11.25 -0.29
C MET A 147 -17.26 -9.77 -0.51
N LEU A 148 -17.18 -8.96 0.56
CA LEU A 148 -16.82 -7.54 0.45
C LEU A 148 -15.39 -7.32 -0.06
N ARG A 149 -14.45 -8.20 0.32
CA ARG A 149 -13.09 -8.19 -0.22
C ARG A 149 -13.09 -8.49 -1.72
N SER A 150 -13.79 -9.54 -2.15
CA SER A 150 -13.90 -9.88 -3.58
C SER A 150 -14.49 -8.73 -4.38
N ARG A 151 -15.60 -8.15 -3.89
CA ARG A 151 -16.26 -7.01 -4.55
C ARG A 151 -15.33 -5.80 -4.67
N LEU A 152 -14.52 -5.52 -3.66
CA LEU A 152 -13.56 -4.43 -3.69
C LEU A 152 -12.51 -4.65 -4.78
N THR A 153 -11.95 -5.87 -4.85
CA THR A 153 -11.00 -6.27 -5.89
C THR A 153 -11.59 -6.13 -7.30
N ASP A 154 -12.83 -6.56 -7.51
CA ASP A 154 -13.51 -6.43 -8.81
C ASP A 154 -13.69 -4.96 -9.24
N LEU A 155 -14.03 -4.09 -8.29
CA LEU A 155 -14.19 -2.66 -8.54
C LEU A 155 -12.84 -1.99 -8.88
N GLU A 156 -11.76 -2.41 -8.23
CA GLU A 156 -10.41 -1.90 -8.49
C GLU A 156 -9.89 -2.35 -9.85
N ILE A 157 -10.17 -3.60 -10.25
CA ILE A 157 -9.89 -4.09 -11.62
C ILE A 157 -10.65 -3.26 -12.66
N LYS A 158 -11.94 -3.00 -12.43
CA LYS A 158 -12.75 -2.15 -13.33
C LYS A 158 -12.23 -0.73 -13.41
N GLN A 159 -11.76 -0.17 -12.30
CA GLN A 159 -11.16 1.16 -12.31
C GLN A 159 -9.89 1.20 -13.16
N ALA A 160 -9.01 0.19 -13.01
CA ALA A 160 -7.79 0.06 -13.81
C ALA A 160 -8.09 -0.16 -15.30
N GLN A 161 -9.20 -0.82 -15.64
CA GLN A 161 -9.70 -0.96 -17.01
C GLN A 161 -10.20 0.37 -17.59
N LEU A 162 -11.06 1.09 -16.86
CA LEU A 162 -11.62 2.35 -17.34
C LEU A 162 -10.56 3.45 -17.47
N GLY A 163 -9.51 3.43 -16.64
CA GLY A 163 -8.36 4.31 -16.79
C GLY A 163 -7.57 4.12 -18.10
N ARG A 164 -7.88 3.08 -18.90
CA ARG A 164 -7.30 2.89 -20.24
C ARG A 164 -7.99 3.73 -21.32
N GLU A 165 -9.29 3.99 -21.17
CA GLU A 165 -10.13 4.62 -22.20
C GLU A 165 -10.58 6.04 -21.79
N PHE A 166 -10.63 6.32 -20.49
CA PHE A 166 -11.21 7.54 -19.95
C PHE A 166 -10.26 8.28 -19.01
N SER A 167 -10.38 9.61 -19.00
CA SER A 167 -9.64 10.49 -18.08
C SER A 167 -10.05 10.28 -16.63
N SER A 168 -9.20 10.66 -15.68
CA SER A 168 -9.45 10.57 -14.23
C SER A 168 -10.70 11.32 -13.75
N ASP A 169 -11.17 12.30 -14.53
CA ASP A 169 -12.36 13.11 -14.25
C ASP A 169 -13.62 12.63 -14.98
N ASP A 170 -13.52 11.54 -15.74
CA ASP A 170 -14.67 10.97 -16.42
C ASP A 170 -15.74 10.52 -15.39
N PRO A 171 -17.04 10.77 -15.67
CA PRO A 171 -18.13 10.33 -14.80
C PRO A 171 -18.09 8.85 -14.44
N GLN A 172 -17.66 7.97 -15.36
CA GLN A 172 -17.58 6.53 -15.13
C GLN A 172 -16.45 6.16 -14.16
N VAL A 173 -15.28 6.78 -14.30
CA VAL A 173 -14.13 6.58 -13.41
C VAL A 173 -14.45 7.09 -12.00
N THR A 174 -15.12 8.24 -11.92
CA THR A 174 -15.57 8.84 -10.66
C THR A 174 -16.61 7.97 -9.97
N TYR A 175 -17.54 7.39 -10.71
CA TYR A 175 -18.56 6.47 -10.18
C TYR A 175 -17.93 5.22 -9.57
N ILE A 176 -17.00 4.57 -10.27
CA ILE A 176 -16.29 3.39 -9.74
C ILE A 176 -15.46 3.76 -8.51
N ARG A 177 -14.81 4.92 -8.50
CA ARG A 177 -14.07 5.42 -7.32
C ARG A 177 -15.00 5.56 -6.11
N ALA A 178 -16.21 6.09 -6.30
CA ALA A 178 -17.19 6.20 -5.22
C ALA A 178 -17.63 4.82 -4.70
N GLN A 179 -17.81 3.82 -5.58
CA GLN A 179 -18.15 2.45 -5.19
C GLN A 179 -17.02 1.76 -4.40
N ILE A 180 -15.76 2.01 -4.76
CA ILE A 180 -14.59 1.54 -4.01
C ILE A 180 -14.61 2.10 -2.59
N GLU A 181 -14.79 3.42 -2.45
CA GLU A 181 -14.81 4.08 -1.15
C GLU A 181 -15.98 3.63 -0.27
N GLU A 182 -17.15 3.41 -0.86
CA GLU A 182 -18.30 2.86 -0.13
C GLU A 182 -18.01 1.42 0.35
N THR A 183 -17.48 0.57 -0.53
CA THR A 183 -17.15 -0.83 -0.18
C THR A 183 -16.10 -0.90 0.93
N LYS A 184 -15.09 -0.01 0.91
CA LYS A 184 -14.10 0.12 1.99
C LYS A 184 -14.75 0.52 3.33
N LYS A 185 -15.69 1.48 3.31
CA LYS A 185 -16.44 1.89 4.52
C LYS A 185 -17.28 0.74 5.07
N GLU A 186 -17.96 -0.01 4.21
CA GLU A 186 -18.77 -1.17 4.62
C GLU A 186 -17.92 -2.28 5.25
N LEU A 187 -16.77 -2.59 4.65
CA LEU A 187 -15.83 -3.56 5.18
C LEU A 187 -15.36 -3.15 6.59
N LYS A 188 -14.98 -1.88 6.76
CA LYS A 188 -14.56 -1.32 8.06
C LYS A 188 -15.67 -1.39 9.10
N ARG A 189 -16.92 -1.11 8.72
CA ARG A 189 -18.09 -1.21 9.62
C ARG A 189 -18.35 -2.67 10.01
N LYS A 190 -18.32 -3.59 9.05
CA LYS A 190 -18.64 -5.00 9.31
C LYS A 190 -17.58 -5.69 10.17
N VAL A 191 -16.30 -5.38 9.94
CA VAL A 191 -15.20 -5.83 10.83
C VAL A 191 -15.46 -5.35 12.26
N LYS A 192 -15.83 -4.09 12.47
CA LYS A 192 -16.18 -3.58 13.81
C LYS A 192 -17.36 -4.31 14.45
N THR A 193 -18.41 -4.60 13.68
CA THR A 193 -19.61 -5.29 14.20
C THR A 193 -19.35 -6.76 14.54
N VAL A 194 -18.60 -7.48 13.70
CA VAL A 194 -18.22 -8.89 13.96
C VAL A 194 -17.34 -9.00 15.20
N VAL A 195 -16.48 -8.01 15.45
CA VAL A 195 -15.60 -7.93 16.63
C VAL A 195 -16.36 -7.57 17.93
N ALA A 196 -17.44 -6.79 17.84
CA ALA A 196 -18.22 -6.36 19.02
C ALA A 196 -19.23 -7.39 19.55
N GLY A 197 -19.59 -8.42 18.76
CA GLY A 197 -20.76 -9.27 19.00
C GLY A 197 -20.63 -10.41 20.02
N LYS A 198 -19.45 -10.72 20.58
CA LYS A 198 -19.31 -11.79 21.60
C LYS A 198 -18.34 -11.36 22.71
N THR A 199 -18.90 -11.19 23.91
CA THR A 199 -18.32 -10.73 25.18
C THR A 199 -17.06 -11.48 25.62
N GLU A 200 -15.90 -10.81 25.62
CA GLU A 200 -15.07 -10.47 26.79
C GLU A 200 -13.88 -9.61 26.31
N SER A 201 -13.93 -8.32 26.68
CA SER A 201 -12.93 -7.24 26.49
C SER A 201 -11.73 -7.53 25.56
N ILE A 202 -11.96 -7.57 24.24
CA ILE A 202 -10.87 -7.50 23.26
C ILE A 202 -10.13 -6.18 23.49
N SER A 203 -8.81 -6.26 23.68
CA SER A 203 -7.96 -5.07 23.79
C SER A 203 -8.26 -4.11 22.62
N PRO A 204 -8.63 -2.84 22.88
CA PRO A 204 -8.92 -1.86 21.82
C PRO A 204 -7.77 -1.72 20.82
N ILE A 205 -6.53 -1.94 21.28
CA ILE A 205 -5.31 -1.99 20.47
C ILE A 205 -5.33 -3.13 19.46
N TYR A 206 -5.78 -4.32 19.86
CA TYR A 206 -5.92 -5.46 18.97
C TYR A 206 -6.94 -5.18 17.86
N THR A 207 -8.08 -4.57 18.22
CA THR A 207 -9.12 -4.20 17.26
C THR A 207 -8.61 -3.17 16.25
N GLU A 208 -7.84 -2.17 16.70
CA GLU A 208 -7.22 -1.18 15.83
C GLU A 208 -6.20 -1.83 14.87
N LEU A 209 -5.26 -2.62 15.40
CA LEU A 209 -4.25 -3.30 14.61
C LEU A 209 -4.86 -4.28 13.61
N TYR A 210 -5.91 -5.00 13.99
CA TYR A 210 -6.62 -5.92 13.10
C TYR A 210 -7.39 -5.17 12.00
N THR A 211 -8.02 -4.04 12.33
CA THR A 211 -8.68 -3.19 11.32
C THR A 211 -7.65 -2.67 10.31
N LYS A 212 -6.48 -2.24 10.77
CA LYS A 212 -5.36 -1.83 9.89
C LYS A 212 -4.83 -2.99 9.05
N LEU A 213 -4.70 -4.18 9.64
CA LEU A 213 -4.31 -5.39 8.91
C LEU A 213 -5.28 -5.66 7.74
N VAL A 214 -6.59 -5.66 8.01
CA VAL A 214 -7.61 -5.91 6.99
C VAL A 214 -7.56 -4.84 5.90
N SER A 215 -7.41 -3.56 6.26
CA SER A 215 -7.33 -2.49 5.26
C SER A 215 -6.07 -2.59 4.40
N TYR A 216 -4.92 -2.87 5.00
CA TYR A 216 -3.69 -3.06 4.23
C TYR A 216 -3.75 -4.31 3.35
N GLU A 217 -4.34 -5.41 3.82
CA GLU A 217 -4.56 -6.61 2.99
C GLU A 217 -5.44 -6.32 1.78
N THR A 218 -6.52 -5.55 1.95
CA THR A 218 -7.36 -5.17 0.81
C THR A 218 -6.64 -4.29 -0.18
N GLU A 219 -5.87 -3.33 0.30
CA GLU A 219 -5.15 -2.38 -0.55
C GLU A 219 -3.93 -3.04 -1.23
N VAL A 220 -3.28 -4.03 -0.61
CA VAL A 220 -2.27 -4.87 -1.29
C VAL A 220 -2.90 -5.65 -2.44
N ASN A 221 -4.07 -6.26 -2.23
CA ASN A 221 -4.76 -7.00 -3.29
C ASN A 221 -5.20 -6.07 -4.44
N ALA A 222 -5.66 -4.86 -4.11
CA ALA A 222 -5.97 -3.81 -5.07
C ALA A 222 -4.77 -3.49 -5.97
N LEU A 223 -3.64 -3.19 -5.32
CA LEU A 223 -2.40 -2.83 -6.00
C LEU A 223 -1.87 -4.00 -6.82
N GLN A 224 -1.99 -5.24 -6.35
CA GLN A 224 -1.63 -6.44 -7.11
C GLN A 224 -2.45 -6.56 -8.39
N ALA A 225 -3.78 -6.46 -8.29
CA ALA A 225 -4.64 -6.56 -9.46
C ALA A 225 -4.36 -5.43 -10.47
N LYS A 226 -4.07 -4.22 -9.98
CA LYS A 226 -3.65 -3.09 -10.81
C LYS A 226 -2.29 -3.34 -11.47
N GLU A 227 -1.31 -3.85 -10.74
CA GLU A 227 0.02 -4.24 -11.25
C GLU A 227 -0.14 -5.28 -12.38
N ASP A 228 -0.88 -6.36 -12.15
CA ASP A 228 -1.08 -7.42 -13.15
C ASP A 228 -1.74 -6.90 -14.44
N ALA A 229 -2.72 -6.00 -14.30
CA ALA A 229 -3.40 -5.37 -15.43
C ALA A 229 -2.46 -4.46 -16.23
N LEU A 230 -1.65 -3.64 -15.55
CA LEU A 230 -0.67 -2.76 -16.19
C LEU A 230 0.46 -3.53 -16.85
N GLY A 231 0.95 -4.60 -16.20
CA GLY A 231 2.01 -5.45 -16.75
C GLY A 231 1.55 -6.19 -18.00
N SER A 232 0.30 -6.68 -18.01
CA SER A 232 -0.30 -7.28 -19.20
C SER A 232 -0.41 -6.28 -20.36
N LEU A 233 -0.82 -5.05 -20.06
CA LEU A 233 -0.96 -3.98 -21.06
C LEU A 233 0.40 -3.52 -21.60
N ALA A 234 1.39 -3.33 -20.73
CA ALA A 234 2.76 -3.01 -21.15
C ALA A 234 3.35 -4.11 -22.04
N ALA A 235 3.13 -5.39 -21.70
CA ALA A 235 3.58 -6.52 -22.52
C ALA A 235 2.92 -6.56 -23.91
N GLU A 236 1.67 -6.12 -24.03
CA GLU A 236 0.99 -5.99 -25.33
C GLU A 236 1.64 -4.88 -26.18
N TYR A 237 1.88 -3.71 -25.60
CA TYR A 237 2.55 -2.60 -26.29
C TYR A 237 4.01 -2.92 -26.65
N GLU A 238 4.76 -3.62 -25.79
CA GLU A 238 6.13 -4.08 -26.10
C GLU A 238 6.17 -5.01 -27.31
N ARG A 239 5.13 -5.82 -27.55
CA ARG A 239 5.04 -6.66 -28.76
C ARG A 239 4.88 -5.81 -30.01
N GLU A 240 4.13 -4.71 -29.95
CA GLU A 240 4.01 -3.78 -31.07
C GLU A 240 5.32 -3.02 -31.31
N VAL A 241 5.97 -2.53 -30.24
CA VAL A 241 7.30 -1.89 -30.32
C VAL A 241 8.34 -2.84 -30.89
N SER A 242 8.29 -4.12 -30.54
CA SER A 242 9.22 -5.15 -31.05
C SER A 242 9.11 -5.41 -32.56
N LYS A 243 8.06 -4.92 -33.23
CA LYS A 243 7.92 -5.00 -34.70
C LYS A 243 8.63 -3.86 -35.43
N LEU A 244 9.18 -2.88 -34.71
CA LEU A 244 9.95 -1.80 -35.30
C LEU A 244 11.22 -2.33 -35.98
N PRO A 245 11.73 -1.62 -37.02
CA PRO A 245 13.03 -1.94 -37.61
C PRO A 245 14.13 -1.96 -36.55
N GLN A 246 15.14 -2.83 -36.70
CA GLN A 246 16.17 -3.05 -35.66
C GLN A 246 16.85 -1.75 -35.17
N GLN A 247 17.11 -0.81 -36.08
CA GLN A 247 17.73 0.48 -35.74
C GLN A 247 16.82 1.36 -34.87
N GLU A 248 15.51 1.39 -35.16
CA GLU A 248 14.53 2.12 -34.34
C GLU A 248 14.25 1.40 -33.03
N LEU A 249 14.19 0.06 -33.04
CA LEU A 249 13.93 -0.74 -31.84
C LEU A 249 15.01 -0.56 -30.77
N ALA A 250 16.29 -0.52 -31.16
CA ALA A 250 17.40 -0.32 -30.23
C ALA A 250 17.32 1.07 -29.57
N LEU A 251 17.11 2.12 -30.35
CA LEU A 251 16.93 3.48 -29.84
C LEU A 251 15.67 3.60 -28.96
N ALA A 252 14.56 3.01 -29.40
CA ALA A 252 13.28 3.00 -28.69
C ALA A 252 13.40 2.41 -27.29
N ARG A 253 14.09 1.27 -27.14
CA ARG A 253 14.33 0.64 -25.84
C ARG A 253 15.19 1.50 -24.92
N LEU A 254 16.24 2.12 -25.45
CA LEU A 254 17.12 2.99 -24.66
C LEU A 254 16.39 4.26 -24.20
N GLN A 255 15.56 4.86 -25.05
CA GLN A 255 14.74 6.01 -24.69
C GLN A 255 13.67 5.63 -23.66
N ARG A 256 13.01 4.49 -23.85
CA ARG A 256 12.05 3.95 -22.88
C ARG A 256 12.68 3.75 -21.51
N ASP A 257 13.82 3.06 -21.45
CA ASP A 257 14.51 2.76 -20.18
C ASP A 257 14.88 4.07 -19.45
N GLN A 258 15.36 5.08 -20.18
CA GLN A 258 15.68 6.38 -19.61
C GLN A 258 14.43 7.12 -19.11
N GLN A 259 13.35 7.14 -19.89
CA GLN A 259 12.10 7.82 -19.52
C GLN A 259 11.44 7.16 -18.30
N VAL A 260 11.36 5.83 -18.27
CA VAL A 260 10.81 5.07 -17.15
C VAL A 260 11.59 5.34 -15.87
N ASN A 261 12.93 5.28 -15.92
CA ASN A 261 13.76 5.55 -14.76
C ASN A 261 13.65 7.01 -14.29
N ALA A 262 13.53 7.97 -15.21
CA ALA A 262 13.39 9.39 -14.89
C ALA A 262 12.05 9.67 -14.20
N GLU A 263 10.95 9.13 -14.72
CA GLU A 263 9.63 9.25 -14.11
C GLU A 263 9.57 8.58 -12.74
N LEU A 264 10.12 7.37 -12.59
CA LEU A 264 10.18 6.67 -11.30
C LEU A 264 11.02 7.45 -10.27
N TYR A 265 12.17 8.00 -10.68
CA TYR A 265 12.99 8.83 -9.79
C TYR A 265 12.22 10.07 -9.34
N ALA A 266 11.53 10.76 -10.27
CA ALA A 266 10.73 11.93 -9.95
C ALA A 266 9.56 11.63 -9.01
N ILE A 267 8.93 10.47 -9.13
CA ILE A 267 7.88 10.01 -8.20
C ILE A 267 8.46 9.74 -6.81
N LEU A 268 9.59 9.01 -6.74
CA LEU A 268 10.21 8.61 -5.48
C LEU A 268 10.83 9.77 -4.69
N VAL A 269 11.37 10.79 -5.37
CA VAL A 269 11.91 11.98 -4.71
C VAL A 269 10.80 12.89 -4.15
N LYS A 270 9.58 12.81 -4.70
CA LYS A 270 8.41 13.57 -4.23
C LYS A 270 7.61 12.86 -3.13
N ALA A 271 7.84 11.57 -2.91
CA ALA A 271 7.12 10.73 -1.96
C ALA A 271 7.59 10.96 -0.51
#